data_AF-A0A3D3GMU2-F1
#
_entry.id   AF-A0A3D3GMU2-F1
#
_cell.length_a   1.000
_cell.length_b   1.000
_cell.length_c   1.000
_cell.angle_alpha   90.00
_cell.angle_beta   90.00
_cell.angle_gamma   90.00
#
_symmetry.space_group_name_H-M   'P 1'
#
loop_
_entity.id
_entity.type
_entity.pdbx_description
1 polymer ?
#
loop_
_entity_poly.entity_id
_entity_poly.type
_entity_poly.pdbx_seq_one_letter_code
_entity_poly.pdbx_strand_id
1 'polypeptide(L)'
;MSLENFQFNIFKSPDRVISNGLKDAFQKAGFELSAIQLHPALGGAAIRAPITNFESNQEIKQIFDFNSELFSQFSATISGPEKKFSTAVTVFRNTNGVDSCSVQAHGIDEQYRAHINSLVANLRANLKALDSTNTQEAILGSVLSAHYQARESELSKLLGISETVISDQEKYRQTLEKTYDAKKSGLERDYADLKKALDNKEAEFNQRLTEIDDRAARHARRELRESLKETFQQRGKKFALSDGTIALRSPVNNLAVALIAVFGGLFILAVLNSFGIVGTQSQDATWIHNVRQAVLGFGFAASIVFFIRWNSRWFERHAREEFLLKRQEIDVDRASWAVELAFEWFDEKKCEISEALLRTITRNLFDYEPQPAAVLHPLDELASAILGSAASARVKVNGTELEFDRKSKNHLSKPITSG
;
A
#
# COMPACT_ATOMS: atom_id res chain seq x y z
N MET A 1 -32.27 -24.95 71.51
CA MET A 1 -33.63 -25.51 71.48
C MET A 1 -33.98 -25.85 70.03
N SER A 2 -33.74 -27.09 69.62
CA SER A 2 -34.13 -27.58 68.29
C SER A 2 -35.62 -27.93 68.31
N LEU A 3 -36.40 -27.36 67.39
CA LEU A 3 -37.75 -27.81 67.10
C LEU A 3 -37.66 -29.15 66.38
N GLU A 4 -38.15 -30.23 67.00
CA GLU A 4 -38.37 -31.49 66.30
C GLU A 4 -39.77 -31.41 65.66
N ASN A 5 -39.82 -31.27 64.34
CA ASN A 5 -41.05 -31.27 63.56
C ASN A 5 -41.16 -32.60 62.80
N PHE A 6 -42.17 -33.40 63.13
CA PHE A 6 -42.45 -34.64 62.42
C PHE A 6 -43.64 -34.42 61.50
N GLN A 7 -43.46 -34.70 60.20
CA GLN A 7 -44.53 -34.60 59.22
C GLN A 7 -44.68 -35.92 58.46
N PHE A 8 -45.92 -36.38 58.29
CA PHE A 8 -46.22 -37.53 57.45
C PHE A 8 -47.58 -37.36 56.77
N ASN A 9 -47.74 -38.07 55.66
CA ASN A 9 -48.93 -38.05 54.84
C ASN A 9 -49.87 -39.20 55.24
N ILE A 10 -51.17 -38.96 55.24
CA ILE A 10 -52.21 -39.93 55.58
C ILE A 10 -53.29 -39.95 54.51
N PHE A 11 -53.95 -41.09 54.35
CA PHE A 11 -55.09 -41.18 53.43
C PHE A 11 -56.26 -40.33 53.89
N LYS A 12 -56.95 -39.72 52.92
CA LYS A 12 -58.17 -38.98 53.18
C LYS A 12 -59.21 -39.90 53.85
N SER A 13 -59.71 -39.47 55.00
CA SER A 13 -60.68 -40.23 55.81
C SER A 13 -61.77 -39.30 56.36
N PRO A 14 -63.00 -39.76 56.63
CA PRO A 14 -64.05 -38.92 57.19
C PRO A 14 -63.62 -38.24 58.50
N ASP A 15 -64.16 -37.04 58.79
CA ASP A 15 -63.79 -36.24 59.96
C ASP A 15 -63.94 -36.99 61.29
N ARG A 16 -64.93 -37.88 61.38
CA ARG A 16 -65.14 -38.76 62.53
C ARG A 16 -64.01 -39.77 62.73
N VAL A 17 -63.44 -40.29 61.64
CA VAL A 17 -62.35 -41.27 61.69
C VAL A 17 -61.06 -40.60 62.14
N ILE A 18 -60.77 -39.39 61.64
CA ILE A 18 -59.57 -38.64 62.05
C ILE A 18 -59.67 -38.21 63.52
N SER A 19 -60.81 -37.67 63.95
CA SER A 19 -61.00 -37.26 65.34
C SER A 19 -60.90 -38.42 66.32
N ASN A 20 -61.49 -39.58 66.00
CA ASN A 20 -61.33 -40.80 66.81
C ASN A 20 -59.90 -41.33 66.78
N GLY A 21 -59.25 -41.36 65.61
CA GLY A 21 -57.86 -41.80 65.48
C GLY A 21 -56.88 -40.94 66.28
N LEU A 22 -57.10 -39.62 66.31
CA LEU A 22 -56.38 -38.69 67.16
C LEU A 22 -56.63 -38.99 68.64
N LYS A 23 -57.89 -39.10 69.07
CA LYS A 23 -58.26 -39.43 70.45
C LYS A 23 -57.60 -40.72 70.93
N ASP A 24 -57.67 -41.78 70.13
CA ASP A 24 -57.08 -43.08 70.45
C ASP A 24 -55.55 -43.02 70.49
N ALA A 25 -54.92 -42.25 69.59
CA ALA A 25 -53.47 -42.08 69.58
C ALA A 25 -52.97 -41.37 70.84
N PHE A 26 -53.68 -40.34 71.28
CA PHE A 26 -53.33 -39.58 72.48
C PHE A 26 -53.58 -40.35 73.77
N GLN A 27 -54.69 -41.08 73.87
CA GLN A 27 -54.99 -41.94 75.02
C GLN A 27 -53.94 -43.04 75.18
N LYS A 28 -53.58 -43.73 74.09
CA LYS A 28 -52.53 -44.76 74.10
C LYS A 28 -51.14 -44.22 74.45
N ALA A 29 -50.87 -42.97 74.08
CA ALA A 29 -49.61 -42.30 74.37
C ALA A 29 -49.55 -41.69 75.79
N GLY A 30 -50.63 -41.78 76.59
CA GLY A 30 -50.64 -41.36 78.00
C GLY A 30 -50.72 -39.85 78.21
N PHE A 31 -51.23 -39.10 77.24
CA PHE A 31 -51.31 -37.64 77.31
C PHE A 31 -52.69 -37.15 77.75
N GLU A 32 -52.71 -36.17 78.67
CA GLU A 32 -53.93 -35.42 79.00
C GLU A 32 -54.19 -34.34 77.95
N LEU A 33 -55.30 -34.46 77.21
CA LEU A 33 -55.68 -33.46 76.24
C LEU A 33 -56.51 -32.35 76.86
N SER A 34 -56.11 -31.12 76.58
CA SER A 34 -56.83 -29.92 77.03
C SER A 34 -58.06 -29.61 76.18
N ALA A 35 -57.92 -29.59 74.85
CA ALA A 35 -59.00 -29.41 73.87
C ALA A 35 -58.50 -29.71 72.45
N ILE A 36 -59.42 -30.06 71.55
CA ILE A 36 -59.17 -30.01 70.10
C ILE A 36 -59.86 -28.77 69.53
N GLN A 37 -59.14 -28.07 68.67
CA GLN A 37 -59.65 -27.00 67.82
C GLN A 37 -59.92 -27.56 66.44
N LEU A 38 -61.16 -27.40 65.99
CA LEU A 38 -61.63 -27.82 64.67
C LEU A 38 -61.87 -26.57 63.83
N HIS A 39 -61.26 -26.50 62.65
CA HIS A 39 -61.43 -25.38 61.74
C HIS A 39 -62.35 -25.80 60.57
N PRO A 40 -63.53 -25.18 60.42
CA PRO A 40 -64.42 -25.47 59.29
C PRO A 40 -63.77 -25.10 57.94
N ALA A 41 -64.00 -25.91 56.92
CA ALA A 41 -63.50 -25.68 55.56
C ALA A 41 -64.18 -24.48 54.87
N LEU A 42 -65.42 -24.16 55.25
CA LEU A 42 -66.20 -23.05 54.70
C LEU A 42 -65.88 -21.68 55.35
N GLY A 43 -64.85 -21.63 56.22
CA GLY A 43 -64.53 -20.45 57.02
C GLY A 43 -65.39 -20.32 58.28
N GLY A 44 -64.90 -19.59 59.28
CA GLY A 44 -65.56 -19.42 60.58
C GLY A 44 -64.58 -19.44 61.75
N ALA A 45 -65.09 -19.20 62.96
CA ALA A 45 -64.30 -19.32 64.18
C ALA A 45 -63.97 -20.80 64.47
N ALA A 46 -62.78 -21.06 65.04
CA ALA A 46 -62.38 -22.41 65.42
C ALA A 46 -63.30 -22.94 66.53
N ILE A 47 -63.89 -24.12 66.32
CA ILE A 47 -64.73 -24.76 67.33
C ILE A 47 -63.79 -25.47 68.30
N ARG A 48 -63.72 -24.97 69.54
CA ARG A 48 -62.93 -25.59 70.61
C ARG A 48 -63.83 -26.53 71.41
N ALA A 49 -63.51 -27.82 71.41
CA ALA A 49 -64.26 -28.81 72.18
C ALA A 49 -63.33 -29.65 73.08
N PRO A 50 -63.76 -29.95 74.31
CA PRO A 50 -63.10 -30.96 75.14
C PRO A 50 -63.33 -32.35 74.53
N ILE A 51 -62.25 -33.10 74.36
CA ILE A 51 -62.25 -34.42 73.68
C ILE A 51 -63.06 -35.47 74.42
N THR A 52 -63.15 -35.33 75.74
CA THR A 52 -63.96 -36.19 76.60
C THR A 52 -65.45 -36.08 76.28
N ASN A 53 -65.88 -35.01 75.60
CA ASN A 53 -67.28 -34.74 75.37
C ASN A 53 -67.58 -34.14 73.97
N PHE A 54 -66.92 -34.65 72.92
CA PHE A 54 -67.19 -34.23 71.54
C PHE A 54 -68.68 -34.30 71.17
N GLU A 55 -69.39 -35.30 71.70
CA GLU A 55 -70.81 -35.53 71.43
C GLU A 55 -71.75 -34.57 72.18
N SER A 56 -71.24 -33.81 73.16
CA SER A 56 -72.03 -32.82 73.90
C SER A 56 -72.18 -31.48 73.16
N ASN A 57 -71.33 -31.21 72.17
CA ASN A 57 -71.45 -30.02 71.34
C ASN A 57 -72.36 -30.31 70.13
N GLN A 58 -73.53 -29.66 70.11
CA GLN A 58 -74.57 -29.86 69.09
C GLN A 58 -74.08 -29.57 67.66
N GLU A 59 -73.15 -28.62 67.49
CA GLU A 59 -72.58 -28.25 66.19
C GLU A 59 -71.65 -29.34 65.64
N ILE A 60 -70.80 -29.93 66.49
CA ILE A 60 -69.87 -31.00 66.09
C ILE A 60 -70.65 -32.26 65.72
N LYS A 61 -71.70 -32.56 66.48
CA LYS A 61 -72.55 -33.73 66.24
C LYS A 61 -73.23 -33.65 64.87
N GLN A 62 -73.79 -32.49 64.51
CA GLN A 62 -74.37 -32.28 63.18
C GLN A 62 -73.34 -32.49 62.07
N ILE A 63 -72.11 -31.98 62.22
CA ILE A 63 -71.05 -32.14 61.21
C ILE A 63 -70.61 -33.60 61.08
N PHE A 64 -70.47 -34.33 62.19
CA PHE A 64 -70.10 -35.74 62.16
C PHE A 64 -71.20 -36.65 61.60
N ASP A 65 -72.47 -36.28 61.73
CA ASP A 65 -73.60 -37.03 61.17
C ASP A 65 -73.60 -37.03 59.62
N PHE A 66 -73.01 -36.00 58.99
CA PHE A 66 -72.89 -35.94 57.52
C PHE A 66 -71.77 -36.83 56.94
N ASN A 67 -70.97 -37.51 57.77
CA ASN A 67 -69.85 -38.37 57.36
C ASN A 67 -68.93 -37.74 56.29
N SER A 68 -68.75 -36.43 56.38
CA SER A 68 -68.12 -35.59 55.37
C SER A 68 -66.72 -35.13 55.80
N GLU A 69 -66.03 -34.43 54.89
CA GLU A 69 -64.71 -33.81 55.07
C GLU A 69 -64.86 -32.28 55.17
N LEU A 70 -65.62 -31.83 56.17
CA LEU A 70 -66.03 -30.43 56.32
C LEU A 70 -65.07 -29.61 57.17
N PHE A 71 -64.10 -30.23 57.84
CA PHE A 71 -63.04 -29.51 58.54
C PHE A 71 -61.78 -29.39 57.67
N SER A 72 -61.20 -28.19 57.57
CA SER A 72 -59.93 -27.95 56.88
C SER A 72 -58.72 -28.31 57.74
N GLN A 73 -58.85 -28.24 59.07
CA GLN A 73 -57.75 -28.48 60.00
C GLN A 73 -58.25 -29.00 61.35
N PHE A 74 -57.53 -29.98 61.88
CA PHE A 74 -57.65 -30.46 63.26
C PHE A 74 -56.38 -30.05 64.00
N SER A 75 -56.49 -29.26 65.06
CA SER A 75 -55.34 -28.91 65.89
C SER A 75 -55.57 -29.29 67.35
N ALA A 76 -54.63 -30.02 67.94
CA ALA A 76 -54.65 -30.43 69.33
C ALA A 76 -53.40 -29.88 70.02
N THR A 77 -53.58 -29.15 71.13
CA THR A 77 -52.46 -28.78 72.00
C THR A 77 -52.46 -29.67 73.23
N ILE A 78 -51.35 -30.34 73.43
CA ILE A 78 -51.18 -31.40 74.42
C ILE A 78 -50.09 -30.97 75.38
N SER A 79 -50.37 -31.08 76.67
CA SER A 79 -49.37 -30.88 77.71
C SER A 79 -48.82 -32.24 78.13
N GLY A 80 -47.49 -32.34 78.24
CA GLY A 80 -46.84 -33.53 78.77
C GLY A 80 -47.19 -33.79 80.24
N PRO A 81 -46.83 -34.98 80.76
CA PRO A 81 -46.94 -35.26 82.20
C PRO A 81 -46.27 -34.16 83.02
N GLU A 82 -46.96 -33.67 84.05
CA GLU A 82 -46.55 -32.54 84.91
C GLU A 82 -46.52 -31.15 84.23
N LYS A 83 -47.11 -30.99 83.04
CA LYS A 83 -47.18 -29.71 82.27
C LYS A 83 -45.82 -29.11 81.92
N LYS A 84 -44.75 -29.91 81.89
CA LYS A 84 -43.37 -29.47 81.64
C LYS A 84 -43.04 -29.19 80.16
N PHE A 85 -43.80 -29.77 79.22
CA PHE A 85 -43.69 -29.46 77.79
C PHE A 85 -45.06 -29.40 77.11
N SER A 86 -45.11 -28.74 75.96
CA SER A 86 -46.31 -28.62 75.12
C SER A 86 -46.00 -29.08 73.69
N THR A 87 -46.86 -29.92 73.15
CA THR A 87 -46.79 -30.43 71.78
C THR A 87 -48.08 -30.09 71.06
N ALA A 88 -47.96 -29.53 69.85
CA ALA A 88 -49.09 -29.29 68.97
C ALA A 88 -49.13 -30.38 67.88
N VAL A 89 -50.27 -31.03 67.73
CA VAL A 89 -50.53 -31.97 66.63
C VAL A 89 -51.56 -31.33 65.71
N THR A 90 -51.21 -31.19 64.44
CA THR A 90 -52.08 -30.57 63.45
C THR A 90 -52.24 -31.49 62.25
N VAL A 91 -53.48 -31.80 61.90
CA VAL A 91 -53.84 -32.48 60.65
C VAL A 91 -54.42 -31.44 59.71
N PHE A 92 -53.77 -31.21 58.57
CA PHE A 92 -54.23 -30.35 57.50
C PHE A 92 -54.88 -31.19 56.40
N ARG A 93 -56.12 -30.84 56.03
CA ARG A 93 -56.78 -31.42 54.88
C ARG A 93 -56.27 -30.77 53.60
N ASN A 94 -55.84 -31.59 52.64
CA ASN A 94 -55.37 -31.09 51.35
C ASN A 94 -56.36 -31.48 50.23
N THR A 95 -56.39 -30.69 49.17
CA THR A 95 -57.18 -30.97 47.95
C THR A 95 -56.59 -32.12 47.13
N ASN A 96 -55.32 -32.47 47.35
CA ASN A 96 -54.55 -33.40 46.52
C ASN A 96 -54.78 -34.90 46.88
N GLY A 97 -55.90 -35.23 47.51
CA GLY A 97 -56.27 -36.62 47.85
C GLY A 97 -55.53 -37.24 49.04
N VAL A 98 -54.64 -36.49 49.69
CA VAL A 98 -53.81 -36.95 50.81
C VAL A 98 -53.75 -35.84 51.86
N ASP A 99 -54.00 -36.17 53.12
CA ASP A 99 -53.92 -35.20 54.22
C ASP A 99 -52.51 -35.24 54.85
N SER A 100 -52.12 -34.16 55.50
CA SER A 100 -50.81 -34.08 56.16
C SER A 100 -50.97 -33.92 57.66
N CYS A 101 -50.25 -34.75 58.43
CA CYS A 101 -50.20 -34.67 59.88
C CYS A 101 -48.82 -34.15 60.29
N SER A 102 -48.80 -33.09 61.10
CA SER A 102 -47.59 -32.47 61.65
C SER A 102 -47.64 -32.48 63.16
N VAL A 103 -46.54 -32.92 63.78
CA VAL A 103 -46.33 -32.90 65.23
C VAL A 103 -45.19 -31.93 65.51
N GLN A 104 -45.50 -30.83 66.20
CA GLN A 104 -44.54 -29.80 66.59
C GLN A 104 -44.37 -29.83 68.11
N ALA A 105 -43.17 -30.14 68.57
CA ALA A 105 -42.86 -30.17 69.99
C ALA A 105 -41.80 -29.12 70.34
N HIS A 106 -42.01 -28.39 71.43
CA HIS A 106 -41.13 -27.30 71.88
C HIS A 106 -40.52 -27.61 73.25
N GLY A 107 -39.20 -27.37 73.40
CA GLY A 107 -38.51 -27.46 74.69
C GLY A 107 -38.42 -28.88 75.29
N ILE A 108 -38.15 -29.89 74.46
CA ILE A 108 -38.12 -31.30 74.89
C ILE A 108 -36.78 -31.63 75.57
N ASP A 109 -36.80 -31.97 76.86
CA ASP A 109 -35.67 -32.64 77.51
C ASP A 109 -35.55 -34.11 77.08
N GLU A 110 -34.34 -34.65 77.11
CA GLU A 110 -34.03 -36.01 76.62
C GLU A 110 -34.90 -37.12 77.25
N GLN A 111 -35.37 -36.90 78.49
CA GLN A 111 -36.28 -37.81 79.21
C GLN A 111 -37.69 -37.90 78.59
N TYR A 112 -38.12 -36.90 77.81
CA TYR A 112 -39.47 -36.84 77.21
C TYR A 112 -39.51 -37.24 75.73
N ARG A 113 -38.35 -37.45 75.09
CA ARG A 113 -38.27 -37.92 73.68
C ARG A 113 -38.96 -39.27 73.45
N ALA A 114 -38.86 -40.20 74.42
CA ALA A 114 -39.52 -41.50 74.32
C ALA A 114 -41.06 -41.37 74.25
N HIS A 115 -41.63 -40.40 74.96
CA HIS A 115 -43.08 -40.15 74.95
C HIS A 115 -43.54 -39.56 73.62
N ILE A 116 -42.73 -38.70 73.00
CA ILE A 116 -43.04 -38.09 71.70
C ILE A 116 -42.88 -39.11 70.56
N ASN A 117 -41.86 -39.97 70.61
CA ASN A 117 -41.72 -41.06 69.66
C ASN A 117 -42.89 -42.04 69.74
N SER A 118 -43.37 -42.37 70.95
CA SER A 118 -44.58 -43.16 71.16
C SER A 118 -45.81 -42.46 70.58
N LEU A 119 -45.93 -41.15 70.76
CA LEU A 119 -47.02 -40.37 70.17
C LEU A 119 -47.00 -40.40 68.63
N VAL A 120 -45.85 -40.14 68.01
CA VAL A 120 -45.71 -40.15 66.55
C VAL A 120 -45.97 -41.55 65.98
N ALA A 121 -45.50 -42.61 66.64
CA ALA A 121 -45.76 -43.99 66.23
C ALA A 121 -47.25 -44.34 66.31
N ASN A 122 -47.93 -43.97 67.40
CA ASN A 122 -49.37 -44.20 67.57
C ASN A 122 -50.20 -43.38 66.57
N LEU A 123 -49.80 -42.14 66.28
CA LEU A 123 -50.44 -41.33 65.25
C LEU A 123 -50.27 -41.95 63.86
N ARG A 124 -49.07 -42.43 63.50
CA ARG A 124 -48.82 -43.12 62.23
C ARG A 124 -49.65 -44.39 62.06
N ALA A 125 -49.80 -45.17 63.14
CA ALA A 125 -50.58 -46.40 63.13
C ALA A 125 -52.10 -46.13 63.04
N ASN A 126 -52.63 -45.24 63.88
CA ASN A 126 -54.08 -44.99 63.93
C ASN A 126 -54.58 -44.16 62.74
N LEU A 127 -53.73 -43.30 62.14
CA LEU A 127 -54.09 -42.50 60.97
C LEU A 127 -53.66 -43.12 59.63
N LYS A 128 -53.10 -44.34 59.61
CA LYS A 128 -52.67 -45.07 58.39
C LYS A 128 -51.75 -44.24 57.49
N ALA A 129 -50.53 -43.96 57.96
CA ALA A 129 -49.53 -43.21 57.20
C ALA A 129 -49.15 -43.88 55.86
N LEU A 130 -48.90 -43.07 54.82
CA LEU A 130 -48.42 -43.49 53.50
C LEU A 130 -46.90 -43.72 53.51
N ASP A 131 -46.45 -44.93 53.16
CA ASP A 131 -45.03 -45.27 52.95
C ASP A 131 -44.69 -45.30 51.44
N SER A 132 -43.60 -44.62 51.06
CA SER A 132 -43.19 -44.33 49.66
C SER A 132 -42.76 -45.57 48.84
N THR A 133 -42.58 -46.72 49.47
CA THR A 133 -42.14 -47.95 48.78
C THR A 133 -43.30 -48.80 48.27
N ASN A 134 -44.52 -48.63 48.77
CA ASN A 134 -45.69 -49.44 48.40
C ASN A 134 -46.67 -48.75 47.43
N THR A 135 -46.38 -47.51 47.02
CA THR A 135 -47.33 -46.71 46.22
C THR A 135 -47.41 -47.08 44.75
N GLN A 136 -46.40 -47.75 44.17
CA GLN A 136 -46.45 -48.16 42.75
C GLN A 136 -47.20 -49.48 42.53
N GLU A 137 -47.03 -50.47 43.40
CA GLU A 137 -47.75 -51.76 43.28
C GLU A 137 -49.24 -51.66 43.65
N ALA A 138 -49.57 -50.84 44.65
CA ALA A 138 -50.96 -50.72 45.12
C ALA A 138 -51.87 -49.94 44.15
N ILE A 139 -51.32 -49.07 43.29
CA ILE A 139 -52.10 -48.15 42.44
C ILE A 139 -52.24 -48.66 40.99
N LEU A 140 -51.27 -49.39 40.43
CA LEU A 140 -51.20 -49.64 38.97
C LEU A 140 -51.34 -51.10 38.50
N GLY A 141 -51.27 -52.09 39.39
CA GLY A 141 -51.39 -53.53 39.03
C GLY A 141 -50.16 -54.09 38.27
N SER A 142 -49.92 -55.40 38.43
CA SER A 142 -48.68 -56.09 38.00
C SER A 142 -48.39 -56.10 36.49
N VAL A 143 -49.42 -55.94 35.65
CA VAL A 143 -49.28 -55.96 34.19
C VAL A 143 -48.75 -54.62 33.66
N LEU A 144 -49.15 -53.52 34.27
CA LEU A 144 -48.80 -52.19 33.80
C LEU A 144 -47.38 -51.79 34.21
N SER A 145 -46.91 -52.24 35.38
CA SER A 145 -45.52 -52.05 35.83
C SER A 145 -44.51 -52.73 34.90
N ALA A 146 -44.81 -53.95 34.42
CA ALA A 146 -43.98 -54.66 33.45
C ALA A 146 -43.86 -53.90 32.12
N HIS A 147 -44.95 -53.27 31.65
CA HIS A 147 -44.93 -52.48 30.42
C HIS A 147 -44.10 -51.19 30.56
N TYR A 148 -44.11 -50.56 31.73
CA TYR A 148 -43.26 -49.39 32.01
C TYR A 148 -41.77 -49.78 32.08
N GLN A 149 -41.43 -50.92 32.71
CA GLN A 149 -40.05 -51.41 32.75
C GLN A 149 -39.49 -51.75 31.36
N ALA A 150 -40.30 -52.38 30.50
CA ALA A 150 -39.90 -52.66 29.11
C ALA A 150 -39.60 -51.35 28.35
N ARG A 151 -40.46 -50.35 28.50
CA ARG A 151 -40.30 -49.03 27.88
C ARG A 151 -39.06 -48.29 28.40
N GLU A 152 -38.79 -48.35 29.70
CA GLU A 152 -37.59 -47.77 30.31
C GLU A 152 -36.31 -48.37 29.70
N SER A 153 -36.29 -49.69 29.48
CA SER A 153 -35.14 -50.38 28.89
C SER A 153 -34.90 -50.00 27.42
N GLU A 154 -35.96 -49.73 26.67
CA GLU A 154 -35.89 -49.31 25.27
C GLU A 154 -35.44 -47.85 25.16
N LEU A 155 -35.95 -46.99 26.03
CA LEU A 155 -35.48 -45.60 26.16
C LEU A 155 -34.00 -45.54 26.54
N SER A 156 -33.54 -46.40 27.45
CA SER A 156 -32.12 -46.48 27.81
C SER A 156 -31.24 -46.86 26.62
N LYS A 157 -31.67 -47.81 25.79
CA LYS A 157 -30.94 -48.18 24.56
C LYS A 157 -30.92 -47.03 23.54
N LEU A 158 -32.05 -46.35 23.34
CA LEU A 158 -32.12 -45.19 22.44
C LEU A 158 -31.22 -44.04 22.91
N LEU A 159 -31.18 -43.79 24.23
CA LEU A 159 -30.28 -42.81 24.82
C LEU A 159 -28.82 -43.19 24.61
N GLY A 160 -28.45 -44.46 24.83
CA GLY A 160 -27.10 -44.95 24.58
C GLY A 160 -26.69 -44.85 23.10
N ILE A 161 -27.59 -45.17 22.16
CA ILE A 161 -27.34 -44.98 20.72
C ILE A 161 -27.18 -43.49 20.40
N SER A 162 -28.07 -42.64 20.91
CA SER A 162 -27.96 -41.18 20.71
C SER A 162 -26.63 -40.64 21.24
N GLU A 163 -26.19 -41.09 22.41
CA GLU A 163 -24.91 -40.67 23.01
C GLU A 163 -23.72 -41.09 22.14
N THR A 164 -23.71 -42.34 21.64
CA THR A 164 -22.65 -42.81 20.72
C THR A 164 -22.61 -42.02 19.42
N VAL A 165 -23.77 -41.76 18.80
CA VAL A 165 -23.87 -40.96 17.56
C VAL A 165 -23.37 -39.53 17.78
N ILE A 166 -23.75 -38.91 18.91
CA ILE A 166 -23.27 -37.56 19.27
C ILE A 166 -21.75 -37.58 19.45
N SER A 167 -21.21 -38.54 20.20
CA SER A 167 -19.76 -38.70 20.40
C SER A 167 -19.01 -38.89 19.08
N ASP A 168 -19.50 -39.74 18.19
CA ASP A 168 -18.83 -40.04 16.92
C ASP A 168 -18.92 -38.87 15.95
N GLN A 169 -20.04 -38.14 15.94
CA GLN A 169 -20.18 -36.90 15.20
C GLN A 169 -19.23 -35.83 15.71
N GLU A 170 -19.03 -35.71 17.02
CA GLU A 170 -18.07 -34.79 17.63
C GLU A 170 -16.63 -35.13 17.21
N LYS A 171 -16.23 -36.40 17.30
CA LYS A 171 -14.91 -36.87 16.84
C LYS A 171 -14.71 -36.64 15.34
N TYR A 172 -15.73 -36.90 14.53
CA TYR A 172 -15.69 -36.63 13.10
C TYR A 172 -15.52 -35.13 12.81
N ARG A 173 -16.23 -34.26 13.52
CA ARG A 173 -16.07 -32.81 13.38
C ARG A 173 -14.67 -32.35 13.78
N GLN A 174 -14.15 -32.84 14.90
CA GLN A 174 -12.80 -32.49 15.35
C GLN A 174 -11.71 -32.95 14.39
N THR A 175 -11.83 -34.16 13.83
CA THR A 175 -10.87 -34.66 12.84
C THR A 175 -10.96 -33.88 11.53
N LEU A 176 -12.18 -33.57 11.08
CA LEU A 176 -12.39 -32.76 9.89
C LEU A 176 -11.80 -31.36 10.04
N GLU A 177 -12.04 -30.70 11.18
CA GLU A 177 -11.49 -29.38 11.51
C GLU A 177 -9.96 -29.40 11.54
N LYS A 178 -9.35 -30.39 12.21
CA LYS A 178 -7.89 -30.58 12.20
C LYS A 178 -7.32 -30.79 10.80
N THR A 179 -7.97 -31.59 9.96
CA THR A 179 -7.49 -31.80 8.58
C THR A 179 -7.67 -30.57 7.71
N TYR A 180 -8.73 -29.80 7.93
CA TYR A 180 -8.98 -28.55 7.24
C TYR A 180 -7.95 -27.49 7.61
N ASP A 181 -7.66 -27.31 8.90
CA ASP A 181 -6.65 -26.38 9.40
C ASP A 181 -5.24 -26.78 8.94
N ALA A 182 -4.93 -28.08 8.91
CA ALA A 182 -3.66 -28.57 8.39
C ALA A 182 -3.52 -28.28 6.88
N LYS A 183 -4.58 -28.49 6.09
CA LYS A 183 -4.58 -28.16 4.66
C LYS A 183 -4.48 -26.65 4.42
N LYS A 184 -5.25 -25.86 5.16
CA LYS A 184 -5.25 -24.40 5.05
C LYS A 184 -3.88 -23.83 5.38
N SER A 185 -3.28 -24.24 6.50
CA SER A 185 -1.93 -23.80 6.88
C SER A 185 -0.85 -24.29 5.90
N GLY A 186 -0.98 -25.48 5.33
CA GLY A 186 -0.12 -25.95 4.25
C GLY A 186 -0.22 -25.06 3.01
N LEU A 187 -1.45 -24.78 2.56
CA LEU A 187 -1.70 -23.95 1.38
C LEU A 187 -1.24 -22.50 1.57
N GLU A 188 -1.40 -21.95 2.76
CA GLU A 188 -0.92 -20.61 3.12
C GLU A 188 0.62 -20.54 3.10
N ARG A 189 1.31 -21.60 3.54
CA ARG A 189 2.79 -21.68 3.43
C ARG A 189 3.24 -21.79 1.98
N ASP A 190 2.63 -22.69 1.20
CA ASP A 190 2.96 -22.86 -0.21
C ASP A 190 2.73 -21.57 -0.99
N TYR A 191 1.64 -20.86 -0.70
CA TYR A 191 1.35 -19.55 -1.29
C TYR A 191 2.38 -18.49 -0.88
N ALA A 192 2.77 -18.45 0.39
CA ALA A 192 3.78 -17.52 0.88
C ALA A 192 5.16 -17.79 0.24
N ASP A 193 5.53 -19.06 0.08
CA ASP A 193 6.79 -19.47 -0.54
C ASP A 193 6.78 -19.19 -2.05
N LEU A 194 5.66 -19.47 -2.73
CA LEU A 194 5.50 -19.13 -4.15
C LEU A 194 5.57 -17.62 -4.37
N LYS A 195 4.92 -16.84 -3.50
CA LYS A 195 4.96 -15.37 -3.57
C LYS A 195 6.38 -14.84 -3.36
N LYS A 196 7.10 -15.33 -2.36
CA LYS A 196 8.52 -14.98 -2.17
C LYS A 196 9.38 -15.36 -3.38
N ALA A 197 9.15 -16.53 -3.96
CA ALA A 197 9.87 -16.97 -5.16
C ALA A 197 9.57 -16.07 -6.37
N LEU A 198 8.32 -15.60 -6.49
CA LEU A 198 7.90 -14.67 -7.54
C LEU A 198 8.54 -13.30 -7.33
N ASP A 199 8.46 -12.75 -6.11
CA ASP A 199 9.06 -11.46 -5.76
C ASP A 199 10.59 -11.46 -6.00
N ASN A 200 11.27 -12.56 -5.65
CA ASN A 200 12.70 -12.73 -5.93
C ASN A 200 13.00 -12.76 -7.43
N LYS A 201 12.17 -13.44 -8.24
CA LYS A 201 12.31 -13.46 -9.70
C LYS A 201 12.05 -12.10 -10.32
N GLU A 202 11.04 -11.36 -9.86
CA GLU A 202 10.76 -10.01 -10.31
C GLU A 202 11.93 -9.06 -9.98
N ALA A 203 12.50 -9.17 -8.78
CA ALA A 203 13.69 -8.41 -8.40
C ALA A 203 14.90 -8.75 -9.30
N GLU A 204 15.15 -10.03 -9.58
CA GLU A 204 16.22 -10.48 -10.48
C GLU A 204 15.99 -9.98 -11.92
N PHE A 205 14.76 -10.05 -12.42
CA PHE A 205 14.41 -9.53 -13.74
C PHE A 205 14.60 -8.02 -13.84
N ASN A 206 14.16 -7.26 -12.83
CA ASN A 206 14.34 -5.82 -12.81
C ASN A 206 15.84 -5.43 -12.79
N GLN A 207 16.67 -6.15 -12.02
CA GLN A 207 18.12 -5.94 -12.05
C GLN A 207 18.71 -6.20 -13.44
N ARG A 208 18.31 -7.31 -14.09
CA ARG A 208 18.75 -7.62 -15.46
C ARG A 208 18.29 -6.59 -16.48
N LEU A 209 17.07 -6.06 -16.34
CA LEU A 209 16.54 -5.04 -17.22
C LEU A 209 17.37 -3.75 -17.10
N THR A 210 17.68 -3.32 -15.87
CA THR A 210 18.55 -2.16 -15.65
C THR A 210 19.94 -2.35 -16.25
N GLU A 211 20.54 -3.53 -16.11
CA GLU A 211 21.84 -3.83 -16.74
C GLU A 211 21.77 -3.81 -18.28
N ILE A 212 20.67 -4.27 -18.87
CA ILE A 212 20.48 -4.26 -20.33
C ILE A 212 20.31 -2.83 -20.82
N ASP A 213 19.51 -2.01 -20.15
CA ASP A 213 19.30 -0.60 -20.52
C ASP A 213 20.61 0.19 -20.44
N ASP A 214 21.42 -0.02 -19.40
CA ASP A 214 22.74 0.60 -19.27
C ASP A 214 23.69 0.19 -20.40
N ARG A 215 23.70 -1.11 -20.76
CA ARG A 215 24.49 -1.61 -21.90
C ARG A 215 24.00 -1.02 -23.22
N ALA A 216 22.68 -0.96 -23.44
CA ALA A 216 22.08 -0.41 -24.65
C ALA A 216 22.43 1.09 -24.79
N ALA A 217 22.37 1.85 -23.69
CA ALA A 217 22.79 3.25 -23.68
C ALA A 217 24.28 3.42 -24.02
N ARG A 218 25.17 2.54 -23.53
CA ARG A 218 26.60 2.55 -23.92
C ARG A 218 26.78 2.20 -25.40
N HIS A 219 26.08 1.18 -25.90
CA HIS A 219 26.16 0.79 -27.30
C HIS A 219 25.66 1.89 -28.24
N ALA A 220 24.53 2.53 -27.94
CA ALA A 220 24.01 3.64 -28.72
C ALA A 220 24.99 4.83 -28.76
N ARG A 221 25.67 5.14 -27.65
CA ARG A 221 26.72 6.18 -27.63
C ARG A 221 27.92 5.80 -28.51
N ARG A 222 28.34 4.53 -28.48
CA ARG A 222 29.45 4.03 -29.31
C ARG A 222 29.10 4.02 -30.80
N GLU A 223 27.89 3.62 -31.16
CA GLU A 223 27.38 3.66 -32.53
C GLU A 223 27.28 5.10 -33.06
N LEU A 224 26.80 6.04 -32.23
CA LEU A 224 26.81 7.46 -32.59
C LEU A 224 28.24 7.97 -32.83
N ARG A 225 29.21 7.57 -32.00
CA ARG A 225 30.62 7.90 -32.19
C ARG A 225 31.18 7.31 -33.49
N GLU A 226 30.89 6.04 -33.76
CA GLU A 226 31.34 5.36 -34.98
C GLU A 226 30.73 6.00 -36.23
N SER A 227 29.44 6.31 -36.24
CA SER A 227 28.79 6.99 -37.36
C SER A 227 29.30 8.43 -37.57
N LEU A 228 29.61 9.17 -36.50
CA LEU A 228 30.30 10.47 -36.58
C LEU A 228 31.70 10.31 -37.19
N LYS A 229 32.48 9.33 -36.70
CA LYS A 229 33.81 9.02 -37.22
C LYS A 229 33.77 8.60 -38.69
N GLU A 230 32.80 7.78 -39.09
CA GLU A 230 32.58 7.41 -40.47
C GLU A 230 32.21 8.63 -41.32
N THR A 231 31.34 9.51 -40.82
CA THR A 231 30.98 10.76 -41.50
C THR A 231 32.21 11.66 -41.70
N PHE A 232 33.06 11.80 -40.67
CA PHE A 232 34.30 12.56 -40.78
C PHE A 232 35.32 11.89 -41.70
N GLN A 233 35.43 10.55 -41.69
CA GLN A 233 36.30 9.81 -42.61
C GLN A 233 35.80 9.87 -44.05
N GLN A 234 34.48 9.83 -44.29
CA GLN A 234 33.91 10.00 -45.61
C GLN A 234 34.16 11.41 -46.14
N ARG A 235 34.02 12.44 -45.29
CA ARG A 235 34.40 13.82 -45.62
C ARG A 235 35.91 13.97 -45.82
N GLY A 236 36.71 13.27 -45.02
CA GLY A 236 38.17 13.24 -45.14
C GLY A 236 38.67 12.50 -46.39
N LYS A 237 38.02 11.41 -46.82
CA LYS A 237 38.39 10.69 -48.05
C LYS A 237 38.13 11.54 -49.31
N LYS A 238 37.11 12.40 -49.27
CA LYS A 238 36.93 13.48 -50.24
C LYS A 238 37.73 14.71 -49.79
N PHE A 239 39.07 14.60 -49.76
CA PHE A 239 40.01 15.73 -49.68
C PHE A 239 39.93 16.58 -50.97
N ALA A 240 38.73 17.00 -51.31
CA ALA A 240 38.43 17.95 -52.35
C ALA A 240 37.62 19.05 -51.66
N LEU A 241 37.99 20.30 -51.89
CA LEU A 241 37.15 21.43 -51.50
C LEU A 241 35.73 21.16 -51.99
N SER A 242 34.73 21.49 -51.16
CA SER A 242 33.33 21.41 -51.57
C SER A 242 33.16 22.04 -52.96
N ASP A 243 32.35 21.41 -53.83
CA ASP A 243 32.13 21.89 -55.19
C ASP A 243 31.71 23.37 -55.22
N GLY A 244 31.00 23.84 -54.19
CA GLY A 244 30.66 25.26 -54.02
C GLY A 244 31.87 26.16 -53.79
N THR A 245 32.85 25.72 -52.98
CA THR A 245 34.08 26.46 -52.70
C THR A 245 35.04 26.48 -53.91
N ILE A 246 35.07 25.40 -54.69
CA ILE A 246 35.80 25.36 -55.96
C ILE A 246 35.13 26.28 -57.00
N ALA A 247 33.80 26.27 -57.06
CA ALA A 247 33.04 27.14 -57.95
C ALA A 247 33.27 28.63 -57.66
N LEU A 248 33.47 29.01 -56.40
CA LEU A 248 33.84 30.38 -56.00
C LEU A 248 35.27 30.79 -56.43
N ARG A 249 36.19 29.83 -56.60
CA ARG A 249 37.56 30.09 -57.07
C ARG A 249 37.61 30.37 -58.57
N SER A 250 36.83 29.62 -59.34
CA SER A 250 36.83 29.65 -60.81
C SER A 250 36.70 31.06 -61.42
N PRO A 251 35.72 31.91 -61.04
CA PRO A 251 35.57 33.22 -61.68
C PRO A 251 36.75 34.16 -61.42
N VAL A 252 37.30 34.17 -60.21
CA VAL A 252 38.45 35.03 -59.86
C VAL A 252 39.73 34.55 -60.56
N ASN A 253 39.94 33.23 -60.60
CA ASN A 253 41.07 32.63 -61.32
C ASN A 253 40.99 32.93 -62.82
N ASN A 254 39.81 32.73 -63.43
CA ASN A 254 39.61 32.96 -64.86
C ASN A 254 39.79 34.44 -65.20
N LEU A 255 39.30 35.35 -64.35
CA LEU A 255 39.50 36.79 -64.52
C LEU A 255 40.99 37.16 -64.43
N ALA A 256 41.71 36.66 -63.43
CA ALA A 256 43.13 36.96 -63.27
C ALA A 256 43.98 36.39 -64.41
N VAL A 257 43.69 35.16 -64.87
CA VAL A 257 44.36 34.56 -66.03
C VAL A 257 44.04 35.33 -67.31
N ALA A 258 42.78 35.74 -67.52
CA ALA A 258 42.39 36.56 -68.65
C ALA A 258 43.12 37.91 -68.63
N LEU A 259 43.26 38.53 -67.46
CA LEU A 259 43.93 39.81 -67.30
C LEU A 259 45.45 39.68 -67.56
N ILE A 260 46.10 38.60 -67.09
CA ILE A 260 47.49 38.26 -67.44
C ILE A 260 47.63 38.04 -68.95
N ALA A 261 46.71 37.31 -69.58
CA ALA A 261 46.73 37.04 -71.01
C ALA A 261 46.54 38.32 -71.85
N VAL A 262 45.65 39.22 -71.43
CA VAL A 262 45.41 40.50 -72.10
C VAL A 262 46.62 41.42 -71.98
N PHE A 263 47.14 41.67 -70.77
CA PHE A 263 48.31 42.54 -70.59
C PHE A 263 49.57 41.93 -71.20
N GLY A 264 49.78 40.62 -71.06
CA GLY A 264 50.91 39.91 -71.67
C GLY A 264 50.84 39.91 -73.20
N GLY A 265 49.67 39.62 -73.77
CA GLY A 265 49.45 39.63 -75.21
C GLY A 265 49.61 41.04 -75.81
N LEU A 266 49.02 42.06 -75.18
CA LEU A 266 49.19 43.45 -75.59
C LEU A 266 50.63 43.93 -75.44
N PHE A 267 51.33 43.51 -74.39
CA PHE A 267 52.75 43.82 -74.20
C PHE A 267 53.61 43.19 -75.30
N ILE A 268 53.41 41.89 -75.61
CA ILE A 268 54.11 41.20 -76.69
C ILE A 268 53.84 41.87 -78.04
N LEU A 269 52.58 42.18 -78.35
CA LEU A 269 52.22 42.89 -79.59
C LEU A 269 52.84 44.29 -79.65
N ALA A 270 52.85 45.02 -78.53
CA ALA A 270 53.49 46.34 -78.45
C ALA A 270 55.00 46.25 -78.67
N VAL A 271 55.66 45.21 -78.15
CA VAL A 271 57.09 44.96 -78.36
C VAL A 271 57.38 44.60 -79.82
N LEU A 272 56.60 43.69 -80.42
CA LEU A 272 56.73 43.31 -81.84
C LEU A 272 56.51 44.50 -82.78
N ASN A 273 55.51 45.33 -82.50
CA ASN A 273 55.23 46.52 -83.31
C ASN A 273 56.37 47.56 -83.26
N SER A 274 57.07 47.70 -82.12
CA SER A 274 58.28 48.58 -82.07
C SER A 274 59.35 48.15 -83.03
N PHE A 275 59.62 46.85 -83.17
CA PHE A 275 60.67 46.36 -84.06
C PHE A 275 60.41 46.73 -85.53
N GLY A 276 59.13 46.85 -85.93
CA GLY A 276 58.75 47.32 -87.28
C GLY A 276 58.78 48.83 -87.48
N ILE A 277 58.81 49.64 -86.41
CA ILE A 277 58.70 51.11 -86.45
C ILE A 277 60.07 51.82 -86.38
N VAL A 278 61.14 51.09 -86.06
CA VAL A 278 62.52 51.62 -85.88
C VAL A 278 63.11 52.31 -87.14
N GLY A 279 62.46 52.27 -88.30
CA GLY A 279 62.95 52.89 -89.55
C GLY A 279 62.22 54.14 -90.07
N THR A 280 61.04 54.53 -89.56
CA THR A 280 60.13 55.41 -90.34
C THR A 280 59.35 56.50 -89.58
N GLN A 281 59.62 56.80 -88.30
CA GLN A 281 58.82 57.77 -87.52
C GLN A 281 59.60 58.93 -86.86
N SER A 282 58.89 60.05 -86.63
CA SER A 282 59.34 61.27 -85.93
C SER A 282 59.64 61.02 -84.45
N GLN A 283 60.56 61.81 -83.86
CA GLN A 283 60.96 61.69 -82.43
C GLN A 283 59.76 61.72 -81.46
N ASP A 284 58.72 62.50 -81.76
CA ASP A 284 57.52 62.62 -80.91
C ASP A 284 56.67 61.33 -80.84
N ALA A 285 56.77 60.43 -81.82
CA ALA A 285 56.02 59.18 -81.80
C ALA A 285 56.72 58.08 -80.97
N THR A 286 58.03 58.20 -80.76
CA THR A 286 58.84 57.17 -80.09
C THR A 286 58.63 57.15 -78.57
N TRP A 287 58.48 58.31 -77.92
CA TRP A 287 58.27 58.38 -76.46
C TRP A 287 56.90 57.81 -76.05
N ILE A 288 55.85 58.04 -76.85
CA ILE A 288 54.50 57.51 -76.61
C ILE A 288 54.54 55.98 -76.62
N HIS A 289 55.30 55.39 -77.55
CA HIS A 289 55.47 53.94 -77.65
C HIS A 289 56.19 53.36 -76.43
N ASN A 290 57.26 54.00 -75.98
CA ASN A 290 58.01 53.60 -74.78
C ASN A 290 57.14 53.69 -73.50
N VAL A 291 56.38 54.77 -73.34
CA VAL A 291 55.44 54.93 -72.21
C VAL A 291 54.36 53.85 -72.26
N ARG A 292 53.79 53.58 -73.43
CA ARG A 292 52.78 52.51 -73.59
C ARG A 292 53.34 51.14 -73.22
N GLN A 293 54.58 50.83 -73.62
CA GLN A 293 55.24 49.58 -73.24
C GLN A 293 55.52 49.50 -71.75
N ALA A 294 55.99 50.59 -71.12
CA ALA A 294 56.21 50.65 -69.69
C ALA A 294 54.91 50.40 -68.91
N VAL A 295 53.80 51.03 -69.33
CA VAL A 295 52.47 50.84 -68.72
C VAL A 295 51.98 49.40 -68.89
N LEU A 296 52.09 48.82 -70.09
CA LEU A 296 51.68 47.43 -70.36
C LEU A 296 52.54 46.41 -69.61
N GLY A 297 53.86 46.63 -69.56
CA GLY A 297 54.80 45.77 -68.83
C GLY A 297 54.59 45.83 -67.32
N PHE A 298 54.35 47.03 -66.78
CA PHE A 298 53.97 47.21 -65.38
C PHE A 298 52.63 46.55 -65.08
N GLY A 299 51.62 46.73 -65.95
CA GLY A 299 50.32 46.07 -65.84
C GLY A 299 50.46 44.55 -65.81
N PHE A 300 51.26 43.98 -66.71
CA PHE A 300 51.54 42.54 -66.75
C PHE A 300 52.23 42.04 -65.47
N ALA A 301 53.29 42.70 -65.02
CA ALA A 301 54.01 42.34 -63.80
C ALA A 301 53.10 42.46 -62.55
N ALA A 302 52.32 43.53 -62.43
CA ALA A 302 51.37 43.74 -61.35
C ALA A 302 50.28 42.64 -61.33
N SER A 303 49.83 42.21 -62.51
CA SER A 303 48.84 41.14 -62.66
C SER A 303 49.36 39.78 -62.18
N ILE A 304 50.61 39.46 -62.51
CA ILE A 304 51.27 38.24 -62.03
C ILE A 304 51.44 38.28 -60.51
N VAL A 305 51.94 39.40 -59.96
CA VAL A 305 52.13 39.55 -58.51
C VAL A 305 50.80 39.45 -57.77
N PHE A 306 49.74 40.08 -58.29
CA PHE A 306 48.39 39.96 -57.75
C PHE A 306 47.93 38.50 -57.75
N PHE A 307 48.08 37.79 -58.87
CA PHE A 307 47.67 36.39 -58.99
C PHE A 307 48.40 35.47 -58.02
N ILE A 308 49.71 35.64 -57.86
CA ILE A 308 50.52 34.87 -56.90
C ILE A 308 50.03 35.15 -55.48
N ARG A 309 49.90 36.43 -55.09
CA ARG A 309 49.46 36.80 -53.73
C ARG A 309 48.05 36.31 -53.43
N TRP A 310 47.14 36.39 -54.40
CA TRP A 310 45.78 35.89 -54.26
C TRP A 310 45.75 34.38 -54.08
N ASN A 311 46.49 33.62 -54.90
CA ASN A 311 46.59 32.17 -54.73
C ASN A 311 47.20 31.81 -53.36
N SER A 312 48.31 32.44 -52.97
CA SER A 312 48.94 32.19 -51.67
C SER A 312 47.98 32.45 -50.51
N ARG A 313 47.25 33.58 -50.50
CA ARG A 313 46.25 33.90 -49.47
C ARG A 313 45.09 32.90 -49.45
N TRP A 314 44.62 32.50 -50.63
CA TRP A 314 43.54 31.54 -50.76
C TRP A 314 43.97 30.18 -50.20
N PHE A 315 45.13 29.66 -50.61
CA PHE A 315 45.68 28.39 -50.09
C PHE A 315 45.93 28.44 -48.58
N GLU A 316 46.49 29.53 -48.08
CA GLU A 316 46.79 29.68 -46.66
C GLU A 316 45.52 29.72 -45.80
N ARG A 317 44.47 30.41 -46.27
CA ARG A 317 43.16 30.40 -45.61
C ARG A 317 42.53 29.01 -45.59
N HIS A 318 42.54 28.31 -46.72
CA HIS A 318 41.97 26.96 -46.81
C HIS A 318 42.74 25.94 -45.97
N ALA A 319 44.07 25.94 -46.03
CA ALA A 319 44.89 25.05 -45.21
C ALA A 319 44.59 25.26 -43.71
N ARG A 320 44.43 26.52 -43.25
CA ARG A 320 44.06 26.81 -41.86
C ARG A 320 42.65 26.35 -41.51
N GLU A 321 41.66 26.61 -42.36
CA GLU A 321 40.29 26.13 -42.14
C GLU A 321 40.26 24.58 -42.07
N GLU A 322 41.07 23.90 -42.89
CA GLU A 322 41.25 22.45 -42.82
C GLU A 322 41.92 21.99 -41.51
N PHE A 323 42.99 22.66 -41.07
CA PHE A 323 43.63 22.34 -39.79
C PHE A 323 42.67 22.56 -38.61
N LEU A 324 41.81 23.59 -38.67
CA LEU A 324 40.78 23.83 -37.66
C LEU A 324 39.73 22.72 -37.66
N LEU A 325 39.25 22.30 -38.83
CA LEU A 325 38.30 21.18 -38.94
C LEU A 325 38.91 19.86 -38.42
N LYS A 326 40.18 19.60 -38.72
CA LYS A 326 40.90 18.43 -38.21
C LYS A 326 41.11 18.48 -36.69
N ARG A 327 41.41 19.67 -36.17
CA ARG A 327 41.50 19.88 -34.72
C ARG A 327 40.15 19.70 -34.04
N GLN A 328 39.06 20.19 -34.66
CA GLN A 328 37.68 19.95 -34.20
C GLN A 328 37.34 18.46 -34.16
N GLU A 329 37.71 17.70 -35.19
CA GLU A 329 37.53 16.23 -35.22
C GLU A 329 38.23 15.56 -34.03
N ILE A 330 39.49 15.91 -33.77
CA ILE A 330 40.27 15.39 -32.64
C ILE A 330 39.67 15.82 -31.29
N ASP A 331 39.22 17.08 -31.18
CA ASP A 331 38.61 17.57 -29.95
C ASP A 331 37.24 16.92 -29.68
N VAL A 332 36.43 16.62 -30.71
CA VAL A 332 35.20 15.83 -30.55
C VAL A 332 35.49 14.42 -30.05
N ASP A 333 36.51 13.75 -30.59
CA ASP A 333 36.94 12.43 -30.13
C ASP A 333 37.43 12.46 -28.67
N ARG A 334 38.22 13.48 -28.32
CA ARG A 334 38.70 13.69 -26.94
C ARG A 334 37.56 14.00 -25.97
N ALA A 335 36.59 14.81 -26.38
CA ALA A 335 35.41 15.12 -25.59
C ALA A 335 34.55 13.87 -25.35
N SER A 336 34.33 13.07 -26.40
CA SER A 336 33.62 11.81 -26.31
C SER A 336 34.29 10.85 -25.35
N TRP A 337 35.62 10.73 -25.41
CA TRP A 337 36.38 9.89 -24.48
C TRP A 337 36.32 10.41 -23.04
N ALA A 338 36.39 11.73 -22.83
CA ALA A 338 36.26 12.33 -21.50
C ALA A 338 34.89 12.03 -20.87
N VAL A 339 33.82 12.08 -21.67
CA VAL A 339 32.46 11.74 -21.23
C VAL A 339 32.32 10.26 -20.93
N GLU A 340 32.83 9.38 -21.80
CA GLU A 340 32.81 7.92 -21.58
C GLU A 340 33.58 7.57 -20.30
N LEU A 341 34.77 8.14 -20.10
CA LEU A 341 35.56 7.96 -18.88
C LEU A 341 34.82 8.47 -17.63
N ALA A 342 34.14 9.61 -17.72
CA ALA A 342 33.36 10.14 -16.59
C ALA A 342 32.19 9.22 -16.22
N PHE A 343 31.49 8.64 -17.21
CA PHE A 343 30.43 7.67 -16.97
C PHE A 343 30.98 6.34 -16.42
N GLU A 344 32.05 5.80 -16.98
CA GLU A 344 32.68 4.56 -16.49
C GLU A 344 33.17 4.74 -15.05
N TRP A 345 33.78 5.88 -14.72
CA TRP A 345 34.23 6.19 -13.37
C TRP A 345 33.06 6.30 -12.39
N PHE A 346 31.95 6.91 -12.80
CA PHE A 346 30.74 6.99 -11.99
C PHE A 346 30.11 5.62 -11.77
N ASP A 347 30.01 4.79 -12.81
CA ASP A 347 29.46 3.44 -12.73
C ASP A 347 30.28 2.55 -11.78
N GLU A 348 31.62 2.60 -11.86
CA GLU A 348 32.50 1.75 -11.05
C GLU A 348 32.66 2.23 -9.60
N LYS A 349 32.87 3.54 -9.39
CA LYS A 349 33.24 4.08 -8.08
C LYS A 349 32.10 4.78 -7.36
N LYS A 350 30.96 5.00 -8.04
CA LYS A 350 29.78 5.73 -7.52
C LYS A 350 30.11 7.09 -6.92
N CYS A 351 31.19 7.72 -7.40
CA CYS A 351 31.66 9.02 -6.96
C CYS A 351 31.96 9.91 -8.16
N GLU A 352 31.89 11.23 -7.93
CA GLU A 352 32.23 12.20 -8.96
C GLU A 352 33.73 12.14 -9.29
N ILE A 353 34.05 12.25 -10.58
CA ILE A 353 35.43 12.30 -11.06
C ILE A 353 36.14 13.52 -10.47
N SER A 354 37.41 13.37 -10.08
CA SER A 354 38.12 14.50 -9.46
C SER A 354 38.25 15.66 -10.44
N GLU A 355 37.94 16.86 -9.97
CA GLU A 355 37.94 18.06 -10.81
C GLU A 355 39.31 18.30 -11.47
N ALA A 356 40.40 17.98 -10.76
CA ALA A 356 41.76 18.09 -11.28
C ALA A 356 42.01 17.18 -12.50
N LEU A 357 41.46 15.97 -12.50
CA LEU A 357 41.61 15.01 -13.59
C LEU A 357 40.73 15.42 -14.78
N LEU A 358 39.48 15.81 -14.52
CA LEU A 358 38.58 16.30 -15.57
C LEU A 358 39.16 17.53 -16.27
N ARG A 359 39.66 18.51 -15.51
CA ARG A 359 40.35 19.70 -16.05
C ARG A 359 41.58 19.35 -16.89
N THR A 360 42.28 18.25 -16.57
CA THR A 360 43.46 17.81 -17.34
C THR A 360 43.05 17.22 -18.68
N ILE A 361 41.98 16.41 -18.73
CA ILE A 361 41.50 15.75 -19.95
C ILE A 361 40.82 16.77 -20.89
N THR A 362 40.05 17.69 -20.34
CA THR A 362 39.32 18.73 -21.10
C THR A 362 40.17 19.96 -21.43
N ARG A 363 41.46 19.98 -21.05
CA ARG A 363 42.34 21.11 -21.33
C ARG A 363 42.48 21.35 -22.83
N ASN A 364 42.35 22.62 -23.24
CA ASN A 364 42.45 23.11 -24.63
C ASN A 364 41.43 22.51 -25.59
N LEU A 365 40.34 21.94 -25.05
CA LEU A 365 39.24 21.41 -25.85
C LEU A 365 38.46 22.59 -26.42
N PHE A 366 38.37 22.68 -27.75
CA PHE A 366 37.68 23.77 -28.46
C PHE A 366 38.27 25.18 -28.22
N ASP A 367 39.52 25.26 -27.74
CA ASP A 367 40.21 26.54 -27.54
C ASP A 367 40.87 26.99 -28.85
N TYR A 368 40.17 27.83 -29.61
CA TYR A 368 40.62 28.39 -30.87
C TYR A 368 41.12 29.81 -30.65
N GLU A 369 42.41 30.05 -30.89
CA GLU A 369 42.96 31.41 -30.83
C GLU A 369 42.22 32.33 -31.81
N PRO A 370 41.71 33.49 -31.36
CA PRO A 370 41.13 34.47 -32.27
C PRO A 370 42.21 34.95 -33.24
N GLN A 371 41.85 34.98 -34.52
CA GLN A 371 42.80 35.31 -35.58
C GLN A 371 43.46 36.67 -35.32
N PRO A 372 44.80 36.78 -35.34
CA PRO A 372 45.42 38.09 -35.46
C PRO A 372 44.96 38.68 -36.79
N ALA A 373 44.37 39.88 -36.74
CA ALA A 373 43.94 40.60 -37.93
C ALA A 373 45.10 40.60 -38.94
N ALA A 374 44.85 40.07 -40.14
CA ALA A 374 45.88 39.97 -41.16
C ALA A 374 46.50 41.36 -41.34
N VAL A 375 47.83 41.46 -41.22
CA VAL A 375 48.57 42.70 -41.47
C VAL A 375 48.33 43.08 -42.93
N LEU A 376 47.36 43.95 -43.15
CA LEU A 376 47.00 44.46 -44.47
C LEU A 376 48.08 45.45 -44.90
N HIS A 377 48.51 45.34 -46.15
CA HIS A 377 49.36 46.37 -46.75
C HIS A 377 48.49 47.63 -46.95
N PRO A 378 49.00 48.86 -46.79
CA PRO A 378 48.19 50.10 -46.89
C PRO A 378 47.39 50.24 -48.20
N LEU A 379 47.88 49.63 -49.29
CA LEU A 379 47.19 49.58 -50.58
C LEU A 379 46.00 48.61 -50.59
N ASP A 380 46.09 47.51 -49.85
CA ASP A 380 44.99 46.55 -49.67
C ASP A 380 43.93 47.12 -48.72
N GLU A 381 44.32 47.95 -47.75
CA GLU A 381 43.40 48.70 -46.89
C GLU A 381 42.68 49.82 -47.67
N LEU A 382 43.37 50.50 -48.58
CA LEU A 382 42.75 51.43 -49.53
C LEU A 382 41.82 50.72 -50.51
N ALA A 383 42.24 49.60 -51.08
CA ALA A 383 41.42 48.82 -51.99
C ALA A 383 40.20 48.21 -51.28
N SER A 384 40.35 47.73 -50.05
CA SER A 384 39.23 47.22 -49.24
C SER A 384 38.33 48.34 -48.73
N ALA A 385 38.86 49.53 -48.44
CA ALA A 385 38.06 50.72 -48.17
C ALA A 385 37.27 51.15 -49.41
N ILE A 386 37.87 51.13 -50.60
CA ILE A 386 37.18 51.52 -51.85
C ILE A 386 36.16 50.46 -52.28
N LEU A 387 36.52 49.17 -52.29
CA LEU A 387 35.63 48.05 -52.66
C LEU A 387 34.61 47.72 -51.56
N GLY A 388 34.91 48.02 -50.29
CA GLY A 388 34.03 47.87 -49.13
C GLY A 388 33.19 49.12 -48.79
N SER A 389 33.44 50.27 -49.44
CA SER A 389 32.72 51.54 -49.22
C SER A 389 31.28 51.60 -49.77
N ALA A 390 30.54 50.50 -49.72
CA ALA A 390 29.09 50.59 -49.66
C ALA A 390 28.60 51.06 -48.26
N ALA A 391 29.46 51.08 -47.23
CA ALA A 391 29.16 51.64 -45.92
C ALA A 391 30.41 52.29 -45.29
N SER A 392 30.46 53.63 -45.28
CA SER A 392 31.32 54.54 -44.47
C SER A 392 32.72 54.05 -44.04
N ALA A 393 33.78 54.61 -44.65
CA ALA A 393 35.16 54.43 -44.19
C ALA A 393 35.62 55.65 -43.36
N ARG A 394 36.23 55.39 -42.19
CA ARG A 394 36.97 56.38 -41.39
C ARG A 394 38.47 56.11 -41.54
N VAL A 395 39.21 57.06 -42.10
CA VAL A 395 40.66 56.92 -42.28
C VAL A 395 41.36 57.97 -41.42
N LYS A 396 42.28 57.53 -40.54
CA LYS A 396 43.20 58.40 -39.78
C LYS A 396 44.50 58.56 -40.56
N VAL A 397 44.80 59.76 -41.02
CA VAL A 397 46.13 60.11 -41.54
C VAL A 397 46.60 61.38 -40.82
N ASN A 398 47.77 61.30 -40.17
CA ASN A 398 48.45 62.40 -39.47
C ASN A 398 47.56 63.21 -38.50
N GLY A 399 46.87 62.53 -37.58
CA GLY A 399 46.09 63.18 -36.52
C GLY A 399 44.76 63.79 -36.95
N THR A 400 44.43 63.73 -38.25
CA THR A 400 43.14 64.16 -38.80
C THR A 400 42.28 62.95 -39.17
N GLU A 401 41.07 62.90 -38.60
CA GLU A 401 40.02 61.95 -38.95
C GLU A 401 39.18 62.54 -40.09
N LEU A 402 39.15 61.88 -41.25
CA LEU A 402 38.26 62.26 -42.35
C LEU A 402 37.16 61.20 -42.49
N GLU A 403 35.92 61.64 -42.33
CA GLU A 403 34.70 60.85 -42.52
C GLU A 403 34.05 61.23 -43.86
N PHE A 404 33.87 60.24 -44.75
CA PHE A 404 33.22 60.44 -46.04
C PHE A 404 31.80 59.85 -46.01
N ASP A 405 30.78 60.73 -45.98
CA ASP A 405 29.35 60.39 -46.11
C ASP A 405 28.80 60.81 -47.49
N ARG A 406 27.92 60.00 -48.08
CA ARG A 406 27.35 60.14 -49.43
C ARG A 406 26.34 61.28 -49.56
N LYS A 407 25.99 61.97 -48.47
CA LYS A 407 24.91 62.98 -48.45
C LYS A 407 25.30 64.41 -48.83
N SER A 408 26.55 64.70 -49.18
CA SER A 408 27.04 66.08 -49.41
C SER A 408 27.30 66.47 -50.88
N LYS A 409 27.01 65.60 -51.87
CA LYS A 409 27.31 65.89 -53.30
C LYS A 409 26.37 66.87 -54.03
N ASN A 410 25.54 67.67 -53.33
CA ASN A 410 24.66 68.66 -53.98
C ASN A 410 24.95 70.14 -53.63
N HIS A 411 26.04 70.47 -52.94
CA HIS A 411 26.41 71.88 -52.69
C HIS A 411 27.84 72.21 -53.14
N LEU A 412 28.15 71.99 -54.41
CA LEU A 412 29.29 72.64 -55.06
C LEU A 412 28.90 73.09 -56.47
N SER A 413 28.03 74.10 -56.54
CA SER A 413 27.96 75.00 -57.69
C SER A 413 27.68 76.42 -57.21
N LYS A 414 28.75 77.22 -57.08
CA LYS A 414 28.78 78.64 -57.44
C LYS A 414 30.23 79.14 -57.39
N PRO A 415 30.74 79.77 -58.45
CA PRO A 415 32.01 80.47 -58.41
C PRO A 415 31.80 81.80 -57.67
N ILE A 416 32.74 82.18 -56.80
CA ILE A 416 32.83 83.55 -56.30
C ILE A 416 34.16 84.10 -56.79
N THR A 417 34.01 85.08 -57.67
CA THR A 417 35.01 85.98 -58.23
C THR A 417 35.71 86.79 -57.15
N SER A 418 36.97 87.11 -57.46
CA SER A 418 37.90 87.98 -56.74
C SER A 418 37.33 89.33 -56.30
N GLY A 419 37.64 89.71 -55.06
CA GLY A 419 37.83 91.07 -54.58
C GLY A 419 39.10 91.11 -53.76
#